data_AF-A0A7J6NH96-F1
#
_entry.id   AF-A0A7J6NH96-F1
#
_cell.length_a   1.000
_cell.length_b   1.000
_cell.length_c   1.000
_cell.angle_alpha   90.00
_cell.angle_beta   90.00
_cell.angle_gamma   90.00
#
_symmetry.space_group_name_H-M   'P 1'
#
loop_
_entity.id
_entity.type
_entity.pdbx_description
1 polymer ?
#
loop_
_entity_poly.entity_id
_entity_poly.type
_entity_poly.pdbx_seq_one_letter_code
_entity_poly.pdbx_strand_id
1 'polypeptide(L)'
;MRRHVTERAFSSIAQAGTRAGGATSILSYSSRALEEDAGAGQVFLTRSSHYWRPIKGTVSARHEDFIQSQITARGTVELRNITLPAGRKYRQFIMQSSGVDTVLAARQVERQCRLELGTLRVARKRRTAYGTTVQLLSATSETDLSGFEQGSGGIYIGPAPKFWLDEESRKGVGQRYTCVVRGVSAGREFVEERINAVMKSGVANLWAPDKFGKAEIRTYELGAKLLKGDHRGFIRLLVGANRAETSRTWEAYQAFRRGDLSACAVALPPEACSITTAVIMMLNKTGDAEAAMRAVPMSLRWSLKKAVDAYVWNQVAKFRLTSMLTEHAVEGDWVLLDGGSVTRVTSREARSKKYPLSRVLLPICPTSEVEPQDYPLNAAAFAYTKARENLGLKDTHFTEAAERIGRQEKSGESEQQQQHQPLLYRPLVGFPTEVQWDLVTGPVGQPVVATDVVRNGLIDLDPPPSNGAPGGRKRSPKSETCLRLRFTLEKAHDCGGRMVLREILQRPIHEFMPASSLGRQDLLF
;
A
#
# COMPACT_ATOMS: atom_id res chain seq x y z
N MET A 1 -26.19 -11.19 -27.58
CA MET A 1 -26.71 -10.20 -26.61
C MET A 1 -25.83 -10.01 -25.36
N ARG A 2 -25.44 -11.05 -24.61
CA ARG A 2 -24.60 -10.91 -23.39
C ARG A 2 -23.23 -10.23 -23.61
N ARG A 3 -22.52 -10.52 -24.73
CA ARG A 3 -21.22 -9.90 -25.09
C ARG A 3 -21.30 -8.37 -25.28
N HIS A 4 -22.32 -7.88 -25.98
CA HIS A 4 -22.49 -6.44 -26.23
C HIS A 4 -22.89 -5.62 -24.99
N VAL A 5 -23.61 -6.23 -24.04
CA VAL A 5 -23.93 -5.57 -22.76
C VAL A 5 -22.68 -5.45 -21.88
N THR A 6 -21.82 -6.48 -21.83
CA THR A 6 -20.54 -6.44 -21.12
C THR A 6 -19.53 -5.46 -21.73
N GLU A 7 -19.48 -5.35 -23.07
CA GLU A 7 -18.60 -4.39 -23.76
C GLU A 7 -19.00 -2.93 -23.51
N ARG A 8 -20.30 -2.62 -23.48
CA ARG A 8 -20.80 -1.27 -23.17
C ARG A 8 -20.54 -0.88 -21.71
N ALA A 9 -20.76 -1.80 -20.77
CA ALA A 9 -20.49 -1.55 -19.35
C ALA A 9 -19.00 -1.24 -19.11
N PHE A 10 -18.11 -2.05 -19.68
CA PHE A 10 -16.66 -1.84 -19.57
C PHE A 10 -16.20 -0.56 -20.30
N SER A 11 -16.77 -0.26 -21.47
CA SER A 11 -16.45 0.96 -22.21
C SER A 11 -16.88 2.23 -21.46
N SER A 12 -17.99 2.22 -20.73
CA SER A 12 -18.38 3.38 -19.90
C SER A 12 -17.44 3.60 -18.69
N ILE A 13 -16.92 2.50 -18.12
CA ILE A 13 -15.91 2.55 -17.03
C ILE A 13 -14.55 3.01 -17.57
N ALA A 14 -14.17 2.56 -18.77
CA ALA A 14 -12.94 2.98 -19.45
C ALA A 14 -13.00 4.43 -19.95
N GLN A 15 -14.15 4.89 -20.47
CA GLN A 15 -14.36 6.26 -20.96
C GLN A 15 -14.33 7.31 -19.85
N ALA A 16 -14.67 6.94 -18.61
CA ALA A 16 -14.46 7.80 -17.45
C ALA A 16 -12.96 8.04 -17.15
N GLY A 17 -12.09 7.07 -17.45
CA GLY A 17 -10.63 7.18 -17.29
C GLY A 17 -9.87 7.69 -18.54
N THR A 18 -10.49 7.70 -19.73
CA THR A 18 -9.83 8.08 -21.00
C THR A 18 -10.15 9.49 -21.52
N ARG A 19 -10.96 10.29 -20.82
CA ARG A 19 -11.22 11.70 -21.19
C ARG A 19 -10.01 12.65 -21.07
N ALA A 20 -8.81 12.15 -20.74
CA ALA A 20 -7.54 12.89 -20.77
C ALA A 20 -6.69 12.62 -22.04
N GLY A 21 -7.25 11.99 -23.07
CA GLY A 21 -6.57 11.72 -24.34
C GLY A 21 -6.93 12.74 -25.44
N GLY A 22 -6.49 13.99 -25.29
CA GLY A 22 -6.65 14.99 -26.35
C GLY A 22 -6.17 16.37 -25.92
N ALA A 23 -5.17 16.89 -26.64
CA ALA A 23 -4.50 18.18 -26.47
C ALA A 23 -3.60 18.35 -25.22
N THR A 24 -2.36 18.73 -25.53
CA THR A 24 -1.22 19.06 -24.67
C THR A 24 -1.52 20.21 -23.69
N SER A 25 -2.11 19.89 -22.53
CA SER A 25 -1.96 20.68 -21.30
C SER A 25 -1.79 19.71 -20.12
N ILE A 26 -0.55 19.34 -19.81
CA ILE A 26 -0.23 18.28 -18.86
C ILE A 26 -0.19 18.87 -17.44
N LEU A 27 -1.37 18.94 -16.82
CA LEU A 27 -1.59 19.37 -15.43
C LEU A 27 -0.98 18.38 -14.43
N SER A 28 -0.50 18.91 -13.29
CA SER A 28 -0.14 18.11 -12.10
C SER A 28 -1.29 17.17 -11.72
N TYR A 29 -1.05 15.86 -11.68
CA TYR A 29 -2.08 14.88 -11.34
C TYR A 29 -2.41 14.91 -9.83
N SER A 30 -3.70 14.90 -9.50
CA SER A 30 -4.18 14.90 -8.12
C SER A 30 -4.28 13.48 -7.54
N SER A 31 -4.23 13.33 -6.21
CA SER A 31 -4.48 12.05 -5.53
C SER A 31 -5.83 11.43 -5.86
N ARG A 32 -6.81 12.28 -6.12
CA ARG A 32 -8.14 11.83 -6.56
C ARG A 32 -8.05 11.09 -7.89
N ALA A 33 -7.34 11.66 -8.86
CA ALA A 33 -7.14 11.01 -10.16
C ALA A 33 -6.40 9.68 -10.00
N LEU A 34 -5.35 9.61 -9.15
CA LEU A 34 -4.66 8.34 -8.87
C LEU A 34 -5.60 7.28 -8.26
N GLU A 35 -6.41 7.67 -7.28
CA GLU A 35 -7.36 6.77 -6.62
C GLU A 35 -8.46 6.27 -7.57
N GLU A 36 -8.99 7.14 -8.43
CA GLU A 36 -10.00 6.81 -9.44
C GLU A 36 -9.41 5.90 -10.54
N ASP A 37 -8.26 6.28 -11.10
CA ASP A 37 -7.60 5.55 -12.20
C ASP A 37 -7.08 4.17 -11.74
N ALA A 38 -6.53 4.08 -10.52
CA ALA A 38 -6.08 2.81 -9.96
C ALA A 38 -7.22 1.90 -9.48
N GLY A 39 -8.49 2.34 -9.65
CA GLY A 39 -9.67 1.55 -9.32
C GLY A 39 -10.00 1.47 -7.83
N ALA A 40 -9.35 2.27 -6.98
CA ALA A 40 -9.49 2.22 -5.52
C ALA A 40 -10.66 3.08 -4.97
N GLY A 41 -11.17 4.06 -5.73
CA GLY A 41 -12.02 5.13 -5.18
C GLY A 41 -13.54 4.90 -5.11
N GLN A 42 -14.12 4.01 -5.91
CA GLN A 42 -15.57 4.07 -6.22
C GLN A 42 -16.42 2.87 -5.81
N VAL A 43 -15.87 1.87 -5.11
CA VAL A 43 -16.61 0.67 -4.70
C VAL A 43 -16.80 0.63 -3.20
N PHE A 44 -18.05 0.68 -2.73
CA PHE A 44 -18.41 0.54 -1.32
C PHE A 44 -19.35 -0.67 -1.21
N LEU A 45 -19.00 -1.65 -0.39
CA LEU A 45 -19.82 -2.85 -0.19
C LEU A 45 -21.06 -2.54 0.66
N THR A 46 -20.97 -1.56 1.55
CA THR A 46 -22.06 -1.17 2.45
C THR A 46 -23.11 -0.26 1.80
N ARG A 47 -22.85 0.26 0.59
CA ARG A 47 -23.80 1.13 -0.15
C ARG A 47 -24.94 0.37 -0.82
N SER A 48 -24.82 -0.94 -1.03
CA SER A 48 -25.85 -1.72 -1.73
C SER A 48 -27.12 -1.93 -0.92
N SER A 49 -27.12 -1.67 0.40
CA SER A 49 -28.28 -1.86 1.27
C SER A 49 -28.86 -0.58 1.88
N HIS A 50 -28.05 0.49 2.07
CA HIS A 50 -28.49 1.73 2.72
C HIS A 50 -27.77 2.95 2.13
N TYR A 51 -28.50 4.03 1.82
CA TYR A 51 -27.87 5.31 1.45
C TYR A 51 -27.31 5.99 2.69
N TRP A 52 -26.03 5.75 2.93
CA TRP A 52 -25.36 6.31 4.07
C TRP A 52 -24.83 7.71 3.81
N ARG A 53 -25.11 8.65 4.72
CA ARG A 53 -24.40 9.94 4.76
C ARG A 53 -22.93 9.72 5.20
N PRO A 54 -21.96 10.45 4.61
CA PRO A 54 -20.57 10.40 5.04
C PRO A 54 -20.36 10.87 6.48
N ILE A 55 -19.47 10.20 7.22
CA ILE A 55 -19.02 10.66 8.54
C ILE A 55 -17.92 11.70 8.33
N LYS A 56 -18.18 12.93 8.77
CA LYS A 56 -17.18 14.01 8.75
C LYS A 56 -16.13 13.78 9.84
N GLY A 57 -14.91 14.24 9.55
CA GLY A 57 -13.79 14.21 10.50
C GLY A 57 -12.45 14.24 9.78
N THR A 58 -11.38 14.48 10.52
CA THR A 58 -10.02 14.51 9.97
C THR A 58 -9.32 13.21 10.30
N VAL A 59 -8.85 12.51 9.28
CA VAL A 59 -8.06 11.28 9.42
C VAL A 59 -6.58 11.65 9.36
N SER A 60 -5.74 11.01 10.19
CA SER A 60 -4.28 11.20 10.15
C SER A 60 -3.83 12.64 10.34
N ALA A 61 -4.47 13.41 11.24
CA ALA A 61 -4.04 14.76 11.57
C ALA A 61 -2.64 14.78 12.20
N ARG A 62 -2.32 13.73 12.96
CA ARG A 62 -1.00 13.47 13.55
C ARG A 62 -0.46 12.11 13.13
N HIS A 63 0.84 11.88 13.29
CA HIS A 63 1.43 10.56 13.01
C HIS A 63 0.90 9.49 13.97
N GLU A 64 0.68 9.85 15.23
CA GLU A 64 0.13 8.94 16.23
C GLU A 64 -1.33 8.54 15.95
N ASP A 65 -2.08 9.34 15.17
CA ASP A 65 -3.48 9.04 14.83
C ASP A 65 -3.62 7.86 13.85
N PHE A 66 -2.53 7.37 13.29
CA PHE A 66 -2.53 6.22 12.39
C PHE A 66 -1.31 5.35 12.67
N ILE A 67 -1.48 4.36 13.55
CA ILE A 67 -0.45 3.40 13.94
C ILE A 67 -0.71 2.08 13.24
N GLN A 68 0.35 1.53 12.63
CA GLN A 68 0.35 0.23 12.01
C GLN A 68 1.42 -0.67 12.67
N SER A 69 0.98 -1.73 13.32
CA SER A 69 1.87 -2.71 13.96
C SER A 69 1.84 -4.04 13.23
N GLN A 70 3.00 -4.60 12.93
CA GLN A 70 3.12 -5.92 12.30
C GLN A 70 2.55 -7.00 13.23
N ILE A 71 1.79 -7.93 12.66
CA ILE A 71 1.40 -9.17 13.33
C ILE A 71 2.16 -10.31 12.68
N THR A 72 2.60 -11.23 13.51
CA THR A 72 3.45 -12.37 13.23
C THR A 72 2.84 -13.60 13.90
N ALA A 73 3.34 -14.81 13.60
CA ALA A 73 2.75 -16.04 14.12
C ALA A 73 2.72 -16.11 15.66
N ARG A 74 3.56 -15.33 16.35
CA ARG A 74 3.66 -15.31 17.82
C ARG A 74 3.00 -14.08 18.47
N GLY A 75 2.21 -13.30 17.72
CA GLY A 75 1.50 -12.12 18.25
C GLY A 75 1.80 -10.80 17.53
N THR A 76 1.52 -9.68 18.18
CA THR A 76 1.79 -8.34 17.62
C THR A 76 3.18 -7.87 18.01
N VAL A 77 3.91 -7.31 17.05
CA VAL A 77 5.21 -6.69 17.28
C VAL A 77 5.01 -5.39 18.04
N GLU A 78 5.65 -5.28 19.19
CA GLU A 78 5.56 -4.12 20.08
C GLU A 78 6.96 -3.69 20.55
N LEU A 79 7.25 -2.39 20.49
CA LEU A 79 8.52 -1.86 20.96
C LEU A 79 8.48 -1.62 22.47
N ARG A 80 9.09 -2.52 23.25
CA ARG A 80 9.06 -2.49 24.73
C ARG A 80 10.34 -1.99 25.40
N ASN A 81 11.42 -1.87 24.65
CA ASN A 81 12.72 -1.42 25.15
C ASN A 81 13.49 -0.80 23.99
N ILE A 82 14.17 0.31 24.22
CA ILE A 82 15.04 0.98 23.22
C ILE A 82 16.52 0.92 23.59
N THR A 83 16.86 0.31 24.73
CA THR A 83 18.23 0.17 25.19
C THR A 83 18.94 -0.95 24.41
N LEU A 84 19.97 -0.57 23.66
CA LEU A 84 20.85 -1.46 22.92
C LEU A 84 22.24 -1.43 23.55
N PRO A 85 22.67 -2.48 24.29
CA PRO A 85 23.99 -2.51 24.91
C PRO A 85 25.11 -2.43 23.87
N ALA A 86 26.08 -1.55 24.10
CA ALA A 86 27.23 -1.37 23.22
C ALA A 86 27.99 -2.68 22.99
N GLY A 87 28.37 -2.95 21.73
CA GLY A 87 29.09 -4.17 21.33
C GLY A 87 28.21 -5.41 21.18
N ARG A 88 26.93 -5.37 21.58
CA ARG A 88 26.04 -6.52 21.46
C ARG A 88 25.37 -6.56 20.08
N LYS A 89 25.61 -7.64 19.35
CA LYS A 89 25.08 -7.83 18.00
C LYS A 89 23.77 -8.61 18.00
N TYR A 90 22.88 -8.24 17.08
CA TYR A 90 21.59 -8.91 16.86
C TYR A 90 21.34 -9.09 15.36
N ARG A 91 20.53 -10.10 15.02
CA ARG A 91 20.01 -10.29 13.65
C ARG A 91 18.69 -9.59 13.40
N GLN A 92 17.93 -9.29 14.43
CA GLN A 92 16.65 -8.62 14.32
C GLN A 92 16.45 -7.62 15.44
N PHE A 93 15.70 -6.58 15.08
CA PHE A 93 15.33 -5.48 15.94
C PHE A 93 13.85 -5.19 15.76
N ILE A 94 13.27 -4.44 16.70
CA ILE A 94 11.96 -3.83 16.53
C ILE A 94 12.20 -2.35 16.23
N MET A 95 11.61 -1.86 15.14
CA MET A 95 11.69 -0.47 14.75
C MET A 95 10.31 0.17 14.85
N GLN A 96 10.19 1.20 15.69
CA GLN A 96 9.10 2.17 15.59
C GLN A 96 9.58 3.36 14.77
N SER A 97 8.80 3.78 13.77
CA SER A 97 9.09 4.97 12.98
C SER A 97 7.84 5.81 12.76
N SER A 98 7.94 7.12 12.99
CA SER A 98 6.85 8.09 12.88
C SER A 98 7.25 9.21 11.94
N GLY A 99 6.41 9.55 10.96
CA GLY A 99 6.70 10.67 10.06
C GLY A 99 7.72 10.36 8.96
N VAL A 100 8.13 9.09 8.81
CA VAL A 100 9.15 8.66 7.85
C VAL A 100 8.73 7.36 7.15
N ASP A 101 9.15 7.19 5.89
CA ASP A 101 9.02 5.91 5.17
C ASP A 101 9.91 4.85 5.81
N THR A 102 9.42 3.62 5.83
CA THR A 102 10.10 2.49 6.49
C THR A 102 11.47 2.14 5.88
N VAL A 103 11.65 2.35 4.57
CA VAL A 103 12.91 2.08 3.87
C VAL A 103 13.91 3.21 4.14
N LEU A 104 13.46 4.47 4.12
CA LEU A 104 14.26 5.62 4.50
C LEU A 104 14.68 5.57 5.97
N ALA A 105 13.78 5.13 6.85
CA ALA A 105 14.10 4.90 8.26
C ALA A 105 15.23 3.88 8.41
N ALA A 106 15.13 2.72 7.75
CA ALA A 106 16.20 1.73 7.76
C ALA A 106 17.53 2.28 7.21
N ARG A 107 17.51 3.03 6.10
CA ARG A 107 18.70 3.67 5.53
C ARG A 107 19.33 4.72 6.44
N GLN A 108 18.51 5.48 7.16
CA GLN A 108 19.00 6.46 8.14
C GLN A 108 19.74 5.75 9.27
N VAL A 109 19.18 4.64 9.76
CA VAL A 109 19.82 3.80 10.78
C VAL A 109 21.14 3.24 10.27
N GLU A 110 21.17 2.68 9.05
CA GLU A 110 22.40 2.19 8.41
C GLU A 110 23.49 3.26 8.38
N ARG A 111 23.16 4.48 7.94
CA ARG A 111 24.13 5.59 7.87
C ARG A 111 24.67 6.00 9.24
N GLN A 112 23.80 6.15 10.24
CA GLN A 112 24.23 6.54 11.59
C GLN A 112 25.11 5.48 12.24
N CYS A 113 24.79 4.20 12.03
CA CYS A 113 25.56 3.07 12.54
C CYS A 113 26.75 2.69 11.62
N ARG A 114 27.03 3.46 10.57
CA ARG A 114 28.13 3.22 9.60
C ARG A 114 28.08 1.83 8.96
N LEU A 115 26.88 1.37 8.65
CA LEU A 115 26.62 0.10 7.97
C LEU A 115 26.49 0.31 6.46
N GLU A 116 26.72 -0.77 5.71
CA GLU A 116 26.44 -0.78 4.28
C GLU A 116 24.94 -0.65 4.00
N LEU A 117 24.59 0.09 2.94
CA LEU A 117 23.19 0.27 2.56
C LEU A 117 22.59 -1.07 2.09
N GLY A 118 21.44 -1.45 2.67
CA GLY A 118 20.77 -2.72 2.38
C GLY A 118 21.10 -3.86 3.35
N THR A 119 21.96 -3.62 4.34
CA THR A 119 22.17 -4.54 5.48
C THR A 119 20.86 -4.74 6.25
N LEU A 120 20.06 -3.68 6.43
CA LEU A 120 18.81 -3.70 7.16
C LEU A 120 17.61 -3.84 6.21
N ARG A 121 16.70 -4.76 6.55
CA ARG A 121 15.53 -5.12 5.76
C ARG A 121 14.27 -5.01 6.60
N VAL A 122 13.28 -4.28 6.09
CA VAL A 122 11.95 -4.17 6.69
C VAL A 122 11.03 -5.27 6.17
N ALA A 123 10.17 -5.80 7.05
CA ALA A 123 9.19 -6.82 6.69
C ALA A 123 8.16 -6.29 5.68
N ARG A 124 7.64 -5.08 5.90
CA ARG A 124 6.72 -4.40 4.99
C ARG A 124 7.25 -3.00 4.65
N LYS A 125 7.42 -2.76 3.35
CA LYS A 125 7.74 -1.44 2.80
C LYS A 125 6.47 -0.58 2.79
N ARG A 126 6.42 0.45 3.63
CA ARG A 126 5.38 1.49 3.61
C ARG A 126 5.97 2.82 3.17
N ARG A 127 5.69 3.17 1.91
CA ARG A 127 6.20 4.34 1.17
C ARG A 127 5.56 5.68 1.52
N THR A 128 4.80 5.75 2.60
CA THR A 128 4.17 6.99 3.07
C THR A 128 4.79 7.40 4.39
N ALA A 129 5.07 8.68 4.57
CA ALA A 129 5.53 9.22 5.85
C ALA A 129 4.40 9.34 6.90
N TYR A 130 3.13 9.24 6.50
CA TYR A 130 1.96 9.64 7.30
C TYR A 130 1.43 8.56 8.21
N GLY A 131 1.82 8.60 9.47
CA GLY A 131 1.49 7.60 10.47
C GLY A 131 2.72 7.01 11.14
N THR A 132 2.51 6.24 12.19
CA THR A 132 3.54 5.48 12.90
C THR A 132 3.51 4.02 12.45
N THR A 133 4.67 3.41 12.27
CA THR A 133 4.79 1.96 12.07
C THR A 133 5.60 1.32 13.17
N VAL A 134 5.23 0.10 13.55
CA VAL A 134 6.00 -0.78 14.44
C VAL A 134 6.17 -2.12 13.74
N GLN A 135 7.41 -2.50 13.42
CA GLN A 135 7.68 -3.75 12.71
C GLN A 135 9.06 -4.30 13.00
N LEU A 136 9.29 -5.56 12.59
CA LEU A 136 10.60 -6.18 12.64
C LEU A 136 11.52 -5.57 11.58
N LEU A 137 12.75 -5.31 12.01
CA LEU A 137 13.88 -4.84 11.21
C LEU A 137 14.95 -5.92 11.24
N SER A 138 15.14 -6.63 10.12
CA SER A 138 16.05 -7.76 10.01
C SER A 138 17.37 -7.35 9.37
N ALA A 139 18.49 -7.71 9.99
CA ALA A 139 19.82 -7.53 9.42
C ALA A 139 20.24 -8.76 8.59
N THR A 140 21.02 -8.56 7.53
CA THR A 140 21.61 -9.64 6.72
C THR A 140 22.69 -10.42 7.47
N SER A 141 23.33 -9.79 8.45
CA SER A 141 24.36 -10.34 9.32
C SER A 141 24.17 -9.82 10.75
N GLU A 142 24.83 -10.44 11.73
CA GLU A 142 24.80 -9.96 13.11
C GLU A 142 25.38 -8.54 13.19
N THR A 143 24.55 -7.61 13.64
CA THR A 143 24.80 -6.17 13.56
C THR A 143 24.64 -5.51 14.91
N ASP A 144 25.49 -4.55 15.22
CA ASP A 144 25.37 -3.67 16.40
C ASP A 144 24.73 -2.35 15.97
N LEU A 145 23.61 -1.99 16.60
CA LEU A 145 22.89 -0.73 16.37
C LEU A 145 22.94 0.21 17.60
N SER A 146 23.81 -0.06 18.57
CA SER A 146 23.96 0.75 19.79
C SER A 146 24.40 2.19 19.51
N GLY A 147 25.06 2.45 18.38
CA GLY A 147 25.43 3.79 17.94
C GLY A 147 24.29 4.62 17.33
N PHE A 148 23.07 4.07 17.24
CA PHE A 148 21.92 4.81 16.73
C PHE A 148 21.36 5.79 17.77
N GLU A 149 21.14 7.04 17.36
CA GLU A 149 20.55 8.06 18.22
C GLU A 149 19.01 7.90 18.28
N GLN A 150 18.50 7.41 19.42
CA GLN A 150 17.07 7.19 19.62
C GLN A 150 16.27 8.49 19.45
N GLY A 151 15.18 8.43 18.68
CA GLY A 151 14.34 9.59 18.35
C GLY A 151 14.80 10.37 17.12
N SER A 152 16.00 10.12 16.60
CA SER A 152 16.50 10.78 15.38
C SER A 152 15.56 10.51 14.20
N GLY A 153 14.98 11.57 13.62
CA GLY A 153 13.98 11.47 12.54
C GLY A 153 12.68 10.76 12.94
N GLY A 154 12.35 10.69 14.24
CA GLY A 154 11.17 9.99 14.74
C GLY A 154 11.29 8.47 14.74
N ILE A 155 12.52 7.95 14.77
CA ILE A 155 12.83 6.51 14.73
C ILE A 155 13.32 6.05 16.10
N TYR A 156 12.83 4.90 16.54
CA TYR A 156 13.25 4.23 17.76
C TYR A 156 13.49 2.76 17.49
N ILE A 157 14.57 2.22 18.05
CA ILE A 157 15.00 0.84 17.81
C ILE A 157 15.22 0.12 19.14
N GLY A 158 14.67 -1.09 19.22
CA GLY A 158 14.82 -1.98 20.34
C GLY A 158 15.30 -3.38 19.94
N PRO A 159 15.82 -4.16 20.90
CA PRO A 159 16.15 -5.56 20.63
C PRO A 159 14.89 -6.37 20.35
N ALA A 160 14.90 -7.19 19.30
CA ALA A 160 13.83 -8.16 19.10
C ALA A 160 14.03 -9.35 20.07
N PRO A 161 12.98 -9.80 20.79
CA PRO A 161 13.07 -11.02 21.58
C PRO A 161 13.53 -12.22 20.74
N LYS A 162 14.35 -13.11 21.33
CA LYS A 162 14.93 -14.28 20.62
C LYS A 162 13.90 -15.14 19.90
N PHE A 163 12.68 -15.21 20.42
CA PHE A 163 11.62 -16.00 19.81
C PHE A 163 11.10 -15.41 18.50
N TRP A 164 11.38 -14.15 18.15
CA TRP A 164 10.99 -13.58 16.85
C TRP A 164 11.98 -13.90 15.71
N LEU A 165 13.12 -14.53 16.03
CA LEU A 165 14.22 -14.75 15.09
C LEU A 165 13.94 -15.80 14.00
N ASP A 166 12.76 -16.43 14.00
CA ASP A 166 12.36 -17.37 12.96
C ASP A 166 11.87 -16.66 11.68
N GLU A 167 11.89 -17.40 10.58
CA GLU A 167 11.54 -16.86 9.26
C GLU A 167 10.04 -16.55 9.11
N GLU A 168 9.16 -17.29 9.78
CA GLU A 168 7.71 -17.06 9.74
C GLU A 168 7.34 -15.74 10.41
N SER A 169 7.97 -15.47 11.56
CA SER A 169 7.90 -14.20 12.27
C SER A 169 8.35 -13.04 11.39
N ARG A 170 9.42 -13.21 10.60
CA ARG A 170 9.84 -12.19 9.62
C ARG A 170 8.78 -11.93 8.55
N LYS A 171 8.11 -12.97 8.04
CA LYS A 171 7.12 -12.87 6.94
C LYS A 171 5.85 -12.13 7.34
N GLY A 172 5.48 -12.18 8.63
CA GLY A 172 4.25 -11.59 9.16
C GLY A 172 2.98 -12.29 8.65
N VAL A 173 1.96 -12.34 9.51
CA VAL A 173 0.64 -12.93 9.20
C VAL A 173 -0.45 -11.88 9.04
N GLY A 174 -0.18 -10.63 9.40
CA GLY A 174 -1.16 -9.56 9.29
C GLY A 174 -0.63 -8.23 9.83
N GLN A 175 -1.56 -7.29 10.04
CA GLN A 175 -1.29 -5.95 10.52
C GLN A 175 -2.40 -5.53 11.47
N ARG A 176 -2.00 -4.91 12.57
CA ARG A 176 -2.90 -4.26 13.51
C ARG A 176 -2.88 -2.77 13.25
N TYR A 177 -4.05 -2.20 13.02
CA TYR A 177 -4.22 -0.77 12.83
C TYR A 177 -4.85 -0.16 14.07
N THR A 178 -4.31 0.98 14.50
CA THR A 178 -4.96 1.89 15.44
C THR A 178 -5.13 3.22 14.72
N CYS A 179 -6.38 3.65 14.58
CA CYS A 179 -6.75 4.82 13.79
C CYS A 179 -7.57 5.77 14.64
N VAL A 180 -7.33 7.07 14.47
CA VAL A 180 -8.12 8.14 15.07
C VAL A 180 -8.72 9.00 13.96
N VAL A 181 -10.02 9.22 14.03
CA VAL A 181 -10.75 10.20 13.24
C VAL A 181 -11.14 11.33 14.18
N ARG A 182 -10.63 12.54 13.93
CA ARG A 182 -10.82 13.72 14.77
C ARG A 182 -12.00 14.57 14.32
N GLY A 183 -12.58 15.36 15.21
CA GLY A 183 -13.71 16.24 14.89
C GLY A 183 -14.93 15.50 14.34
N VAL A 184 -15.21 14.30 14.86
CA VAL A 184 -16.34 13.47 14.42
C VAL A 184 -17.64 14.12 14.84
N SER A 185 -18.48 14.45 13.85
CA SER A 185 -19.78 15.09 14.08
C SER A 185 -20.94 14.09 14.20
N ALA A 186 -20.66 12.78 14.11
CA ALA A 186 -21.67 11.73 14.16
C ALA A 186 -21.90 11.23 15.59
N GLY A 187 -23.15 10.93 15.93
CA GLY A 187 -23.51 10.31 17.20
C GLY A 187 -23.03 8.85 17.31
N ARG A 188 -22.91 8.36 18.56
CA ARG A 188 -22.42 7.01 18.87
C ARG A 188 -23.17 5.91 18.13
N GLU A 189 -24.50 5.95 18.14
CA GLU A 189 -25.36 4.95 17.51
C GLU A 189 -25.11 4.84 16.00
N PHE A 190 -24.96 5.98 15.31
CA PHE A 190 -24.67 6.00 13.88
C PHE A 190 -23.28 5.45 13.55
N VAL A 191 -22.30 5.71 14.42
CA VAL A 191 -20.94 5.14 14.29
C VAL A 191 -20.96 3.63 14.56
N GLU A 192 -21.72 3.18 15.55
CA GLU A 192 -21.87 1.77 15.89
C GLU A 192 -22.51 0.98 14.75
N GLU A 193 -23.66 1.47 14.25
CA GLU A 193 -24.36 0.90 13.10
C GLU A 193 -23.43 0.79 11.89
N ARG A 194 -22.60 1.82 11.67
CA ARG A 194 -21.62 1.84 10.59
C ARG A 194 -20.58 0.74 10.72
N ILE A 195 -19.98 0.63 11.89
CA ILE A 195 -18.92 -0.34 12.15
C ILE A 195 -19.50 -1.76 12.06
N ASN A 196 -20.69 -1.99 12.61
CA ASN A 196 -21.40 -3.26 12.52
C ASN A 196 -21.71 -3.66 11.06
N ALA A 197 -22.14 -2.71 10.23
CA ALA A 197 -22.38 -2.95 8.80
C ALA A 197 -21.09 -3.34 8.06
N VAL A 198 -19.96 -2.70 8.38
CA VAL A 198 -18.64 -3.03 7.81
C VAL A 198 -18.13 -4.38 8.30
N MET A 199 -18.30 -4.71 9.58
CA MET A 199 -17.92 -6.03 10.10
C MET A 199 -18.74 -7.17 9.45
N LYS A 200 -20.03 -6.93 9.19
CA LYS A 200 -20.91 -7.91 8.54
C LYS A 200 -20.61 -8.08 7.05
N SER A 201 -20.44 -6.97 6.33
CA SER A 201 -20.32 -6.97 4.86
C SER A 201 -18.88 -7.12 4.38
N GLY A 202 -17.91 -6.82 5.25
CA GLY A 202 -16.51 -6.66 4.90
C GLY A 202 -16.24 -5.36 4.14
N VAL A 203 -15.03 -5.29 3.58
CA VAL A 203 -14.55 -4.17 2.77
C VAL A 203 -14.07 -4.70 1.42
N ALA A 204 -14.21 -3.92 0.34
CA ALA A 204 -13.62 -4.30 -0.94
C ALA A 204 -12.10 -4.41 -0.78
N ASN A 205 -11.52 -5.58 -1.07
CA ASN A 205 -10.10 -5.88 -0.77
C ASN A 205 -9.12 -5.29 -1.80
N LEU A 206 -9.40 -4.08 -2.27
CA LEU A 206 -8.62 -3.35 -3.26
C LEU A 206 -7.26 -2.95 -2.68
N TRP A 207 -6.24 -2.95 -3.53
CA TRP A 207 -4.97 -2.33 -3.20
C TRP A 207 -5.16 -0.82 -3.03
N ALA A 208 -4.71 -0.30 -1.90
CA ALA A 208 -4.79 1.13 -1.60
C ALA A 208 -3.87 1.98 -2.52
N PRO A 209 -4.16 3.28 -2.67
CA PRO A 209 -3.40 4.18 -3.55
C PRO A 209 -1.89 4.23 -3.30
N ASP A 210 -1.45 4.01 -2.06
CA ASP A 210 -0.04 4.00 -1.68
C ASP A 210 0.78 2.89 -2.35
N LYS A 211 0.11 1.82 -2.82
CA LYS A 211 0.72 0.76 -3.64
C LYS A 211 1.16 1.24 -5.02
N PHE A 212 0.52 2.30 -5.53
CA PHE A 212 0.70 2.78 -6.90
C PHE A 212 1.64 3.99 -7.00
N GLY A 213 2.28 4.38 -5.89
CA GLY A 213 3.16 5.55 -5.83
C GLY A 213 2.41 6.82 -5.42
N LYS A 214 3.01 7.98 -5.68
CA LYS A 214 2.39 9.28 -5.46
C LYS A 214 1.68 9.74 -6.74
N ALA A 215 0.74 10.68 -6.62
CA ALA A 215 -0.14 11.10 -7.72
C ALA A 215 0.61 11.52 -9.00
N GLU A 216 1.81 12.08 -8.87
CA GLU A 216 2.64 12.53 -10.00
C GLU A 216 3.28 11.38 -10.79
N ILE A 217 3.56 10.23 -10.15
CA ILE A 217 4.05 9.04 -10.86
C ILE A 217 3.27 7.80 -10.49
N ARG A 218 2.59 7.29 -11.51
CA ARG A 218 1.88 6.02 -11.49
C ARG A 218 2.88 4.89 -11.68
N THR A 219 3.21 4.22 -10.58
CA THR A 219 4.19 3.14 -10.53
C THR A 219 3.83 1.99 -11.49
N TYR A 220 2.53 1.75 -11.68
CA TYR A 220 2.04 0.75 -12.63
C TYR A 220 2.28 1.15 -14.10
N GLU A 221 2.33 2.44 -14.45
CA GLU A 221 2.66 2.89 -15.81
C GLU A 221 4.15 2.66 -16.11
N LEU A 222 5.03 2.96 -15.16
CA LEU A 222 6.45 2.58 -15.24
C LEU A 222 6.62 1.06 -15.38
N GLY A 223 5.86 0.29 -14.58
CA GLY A 223 5.83 -1.17 -14.68
C GLY A 223 5.36 -1.65 -16.06
N ALA A 224 4.34 -1.02 -16.65
CA ALA A 224 3.87 -1.37 -17.98
C ALA A 224 4.93 -1.08 -19.06
N LYS A 225 5.67 0.04 -18.96
CA LYS A 225 6.79 0.35 -19.87
C LYS A 225 7.92 -0.68 -19.75
N LEU A 226 8.27 -1.04 -18.51
CA LEU A 226 9.25 -2.08 -18.22
C LEU A 226 8.84 -3.42 -18.84
N LEU A 227 7.59 -3.87 -18.61
CA LEU A 227 7.09 -5.14 -19.14
C LEU A 227 7.05 -5.18 -20.66
N LYS A 228 6.90 -4.04 -21.35
CA LYS A 228 6.93 -3.98 -22.83
C LYS A 228 8.33 -3.99 -23.42
N GLY A 229 9.38 -3.81 -22.62
CA GLY A 229 10.71 -3.47 -23.14
C GLY A 229 10.81 -2.04 -23.69
N ASP A 230 9.85 -1.16 -23.39
CA ASP A 230 9.88 0.25 -23.81
C ASP A 230 10.80 1.06 -22.88
N HIS A 231 12.11 0.82 -23.00
CA HIS A 231 13.13 1.44 -22.15
C HIS A 231 13.18 2.97 -22.32
N ARG A 232 13.04 3.48 -23.54
CA ARG A 232 12.98 4.93 -23.80
C ARG A 232 11.75 5.57 -23.18
N GLY A 233 10.58 4.93 -23.30
CA GLY A 233 9.35 5.37 -22.67
C GLY A 233 9.42 5.32 -21.15
N PHE A 234 10.08 4.30 -20.60
CA PHE A 234 10.37 4.20 -19.16
C PHE A 234 11.20 5.40 -18.67
N ILE A 235 12.36 5.65 -19.31
CA ILE A 235 13.26 6.74 -18.91
C ILE A 235 12.56 8.09 -19.03
N ARG A 236 11.80 8.32 -20.12
CA ARG A 236 11.03 9.54 -20.31
C ARG A 236 9.98 9.76 -19.21
N LEU A 237 9.27 8.70 -18.81
CA LEU A 237 8.29 8.76 -17.73
C LEU A 237 8.98 8.99 -16.38
N LEU A 238 10.15 8.37 -16.17
CA LEU A 238 10.94 8.50 -14.95
C LEU A 238 11.47 9.92 -14.74
N VAL A 239 12.01 10.56 -15.78
CA VAL A 239 12.50 11.94 -15.71
C VAL A 239 11.36 12.95 -15.75
N GLY A 240 10.27 12.64 -16.45
CA GLY A 240 9.09 13.50 -16.55
C GLY A 240 8.22 13.56 -15.29
N ALA A 241 8.63 12.81 -14.25
CA ALA A 241 8.12 12.81 -12.89
C ALA A 241 8.37 14.16 -12.19
N ASN A 242 7.41 14.66 -11.41
CA ASN A 242 7.57 15.84 -10.53
C ASN A 242 7.92 17.16 -11.27
N ARG A 243 6.87 17.81 -11.77
CA ARG A 243 6.92 18.99 -12.67
C ARG A 243 6.55 20.31 -11.98
N ALA A 244 6.76 20.42 -10.67
CA ALA A 244 6.63 21.74 -10.04
C ALA A 244 7.60 22.70 -10.73
N GLU A 245 7.10 23.72 -11.43
CA GLU A 245 7.87 24.53 -12.40
C GLU A 245 9.07 25.27 -11.81
N THR A 246 9.19 25.30 -10.47
CA THR A 246 10.28 25.93 -9.73
C THR A 246 11.24 24.92 -9.08
N SER A 247 11.15 23.63 -9.40
CA SER A 247 12.01 22.60 -8.80
C SER A 247 13.22 22.28 -9.68
N ARG A 248 14.29 21.80 -9.03
CA ARG A 248 15.44 21.19 -9.70
C ARG A 248 15.08 20.02 -10.63
N THR A 249 13.98 19.31 -10.32
CA THR A 249 13.47 18.24 -11.19
C THR A 249 12.85 18.78 -12.49
N TRP A 250 12.26 19.98 -12.45
CA TRP A 250 11.79 20.66 -13.67
C TRP A 250 12.96 21.08 -14.56
N GLU A 251 14.02 21.64 -14.00
CA GLU A 251 15.25 21.97 -14.74
C GLU A 251 15.84 20.73 -15.40
N ALA A 252 15.93 19.62 -14.66
CA ALA A 252 16.38 18.32 -15.18
C ALA A 252 15.51 17.84 -16.35
N TYR A 253 14.19 17.94 -16.22
CA TYR A 253 13.26 17.58 -17.28
C TYR A 253 13.43 18.44 -18.54
N GLN A 254 13.63 19.76 -18.38
CA GLN A 254 13.86 20.64 -19.52
C GLN A 254 15.19 20.34 -20.22
N ALA A 255 16.25 20.06 -19.47
CA ALA A 255 17.53 19.60 -20.02
C ALA A 255 17.38 18.29 -20.79
N PHE A 256 16.69 17.30 -20.20
CA PHE A 256 16.37 16.03 -20.86
C PHE A 256 15.60 16.23 -22.17
N ARG A 257 14.62 17.14 -22.21
CA ARG A 257 13.86 17.46 -23.42
C ARG A 257 14.70 18.05 -24.54
N ARG A 258 15.75 18.81 -24.21
CA ARG A 258 16.72 19.36 -25.17
C ARG A 258 17.77 18.35 -25.60
N GLY A 259 17.79 17.15 -25.00
CA GLY A 259 18.82 16.14 -25.24
C GLY A 259 20.10 16.36 -24.45
N ASP A 260 20.14 17.32 -23.54
CA ASP A 260 21.29 17.58 -22.68
C ASP A 260 21.23 16.70 -21.42
N LEU A 261 21.70 15.46 -21.57
CA LEU A 261 21.67 14.46 -20.51
C LEU A 261 22.66 14.79 -19.36
N SER A 262 23.73 15.53 -19.66
CA SER A 262 24.71 15.95 -18.66
C SER A 262 24.10 17.01 -17.73
N ALA A 263 23.48 18.05 -18.29
CA ALA A 263 22.75 19.04 -17.50
C ALA A 263 21.54 18.42 -16.78
N CYS A 264 20.87 17.45 -17.40
CA CYS A 264 19.80 16.69 -16.74
C CYS A 264 20.31 15.98 -15.47
N ALA A 265 21.45 15.29 -15.55
CA ALA A 265 22.00 14.57 -14.41
C ALA A 265 22.45 15.50 -13.28
N VAL A 266 23.01 16.67 -13.61
CA VAL A 266 23.46 17.68 -12.63
C VAL A 266 22.27 18.33 -11.91
N ALA A 267 21.18 18.60 -12.63
CA ALA A 267 19.99 19.22 -12.05
C ALA A 267 19.25 18.27 -11.09
N LEU A 268 19.31 16.94 -11.28
CA LEU A 268 18.63 15.98 -10.40
C LEU A 268 19.20 16.01 -8.96
N PRO A 269 18.36 16.18 -7.92
CA PRO A 269 18.80 16.12 -6.53
C PRO A 269 19.39 14.73 -6.18
N PRO A 270 20.68 14.61 -5.82
CA PRO A 270 21.34 13.30 -5.70
C PRO A 270 20.71 12.38 -4.64
N GLU A 271 20.29 12.93 -3.50
CA GLU A 271 19.74 12.15 -2.39
C GLU A 271 18.33 11.63 -2.67
N ALA A 272 17.54 12.36 -3.46
CA ALA A 272 16.15 12.03 -3.77
C ALA A 272 15.99 11.29 -5.11
N CYS A 273 16.94 11.47 -6.05
CA CYS A 273 16.84 10.96 -7.41
C CYS A 273 17.98 10.01 -7.81
N SER A 274 18.73 9.44 -6.86
CA SER A 274 19.91 8.59 -7.11
C SER A 274 19.75 7.58 -8.27
N ILE A 275 18.63 6.86 -8.33
CA ILE A 275 18.36 5.89 -9.41
C ILE A 275 18.12 6.60 -10.75
N THR A 276 17.33 7.67 -10.77
CA THR A 276 17.09 8.47 -11.98
C THR A 276 18.41 9.06 -12.49
N THR A 277 19.25 9.60 -11.59
CA THR A 277 20.58 10.12 -11.92
C THR A 277 21.47 9.03 -12.51
N ALA A 278 21.52 7.84 -11.90
CA ALA A 278 22.30 6.71 -12.41
C ALA A 278 21.84 6.26 -13.80
N VAL A 279 20.53 6.19 -14.04
CA VAL A 279 19.94 5.87 -15.35
C VAL A 279 20.35 6.91 -16.39
N ILE A 280 20.26 8.20 -16.08
CA ILE A 280 20.60 9.28 -17.02
C ILE A 280 22.10 9.35 -17.29
N MET A 281 22.95 9.18 -16.28
CA MET A 281 24.39 9.10 -16.47
C MET A 281 24.78 7.90 -17.34
N MET A 282 24.15 6.74 -17.14
CA MET A 282 24.40 5.58 -17.97
C MET A 282 23.94 5.82 -19.42
N LEU A 283 22.75 6.40 -19.61
CA LEU A 283 22.25 6.76 -20.93
C LEU A 283 23.17 7.77 -21.64
N ASN A 284 23.68 8.76 -20.92
CA ASN A 284 24.63 9.74 -21.46
C ASN A 284 25.94 9.08 -21.90
N LYS A 285 26.41 8.09 -21.13
CA LYS A 285 27.66 7.37 -21.43
C LYS A 285 27.52 6.42 -22.62
N THR A 286 26.41 5.71 -22.74
CA THR A 286 26.26 4.61 -23.71
C THR A 286 25.43 4.98 -24.94
N GLY A 287 24.54 5.96 -24.84
CA GLY A 287 23.49 6.22 -25.83
C GLY A 287 22.41 5.13 -25.89
N ASP A 288 22.52 4.09 -25.06
CA ASP A 288 21.66 2.91 -25.09
C ASP A 288 20.72 2.87 -23.87
N ALA A 289 19.42 2.89 -24.16
CA ALA A 289 18.37 2.85 -23.14
C ALA A 289 18.29 1.50 -22.43
N GLU A 290 18.61 0.39 -23.10
CA GLU A 290 18.61 -0.93 -22.47
C GLU A 290 19.76 -1.04 -21.45
N ALA A 291 20.96 -0.63 -21.85
CA ALA A 291 22.10 -0.52 -20.93
C ALA A 291 21.78 0.39 -19.72
N ALA A 292 21.10 1.52 -19.95
CA ALA A 292 20.70 2.44 -18.88
C ALA A 292 19.74 1.78 -17.86
N MET A 293 18.86 0.89 -18.30
CA MET A 293 17.93 0.18 -17.41
C MET A 293 18.62 -0.77 -16.44
N ARG A 294 19.87 -1.19 -16.71
CA ARG A 294 20.66 -2.00 -15.76
C ARG A 294 20.96 -1.24 -14.46
N ALA A 295 20.98 0.08 -14.50
CA ALA A 295 21.13 0.93 -13.31
C ALA A 295 19.91 0.86 -12.36
N VAL A 296 18.74 0.44 -12.85
CA VAL A 296 17.55 0.23 -12.02
C VAL A 296 17.71 -1.10 -11.26
N PRO A 297 17.73 -1.10 -9.91
CA PRO A 297 17.84 -2.32 -9.13
C PRO A 297 16.76 -3.35 -9.48
N MET A 298 17.14 -4.62 -9.54
CA MET A 298 16.23 -5.71 -9.88
C MET A 298 15.02 -5.80 -8.93
N SER A 299 15.25 -5.62 -7.63
CA SER A 299 14.20 -5.65 -6.60
C SER A 299 13.14 -4.57 -6.83
N LEU A 300 13.54 -3.44 -7.40
CA LEU A 300 12.65 -2.35 -7.75
C LEU A 300 11.87 -2.65 -9.02
N ARG A 301 12.51 -3.21 -10.05
CA ARG A 301 11.82 -3.67 -11.27
C ARG A 301 10.67 -4.64 -10.94
N TRP A 302 10.92 -5.60 -10.03
CA TRP A 302 9.89 -6.48 -9.49
C TRP A 302 8.79 -5.74 -8.72
N SER A 303 9.13 -4.68 -7.97
CA SER A 303 8.14 -3.81 -7.33
C SER A 303 7.24 -3.11 -8.34
N LEU A 304 7.77 -2.68 -9.48
CA LEU A 304 6.99 -2.05 -10.55
C LEU A 304 6.03 -3.05 -11.21
N LYS A 305 6.51 -4.27 -11.48
CA LYS A 305 5.66 -5.36 -11.98
C LYS A 305 4.51 -5.67 -11.01
N LYS A 306 4.79 -5.76 -9.71
CA LYS A 306 3.77 -5.96 -8.66
C LYS A 306 2.73 -4.83 -8.62
N ALA A 307 3.10 -3.59 -8.99
CA ALA A 307 2.14 -2.49 -9.12
C ALA A 307 1.22 -2.66 -10.32
N VAL A 308 1.71 -3.20 -11.45
CA VAL A 308 0.87 -3.57 -12.60
C VAL A 308 -0.15 -4.64 -12.21
N ASP A 309 0.27 -5.66 -11.47
CA ASP A 309 -0.64 -6.75 -11.05
C ASP A 309 -1.74 -6.24 -10.13
N ALA A 310 -1.36 -5.40 -9.18
CA ALA A 310 -2.30 -4.74 -8.28
C ALA A 310 -3.31 -3.86 -9.05
N TYR A 311 -2.85 -3.17 -10.10
CA TYR A 311 -3.71 -2.34 -10.94
C TYR A 311 -4.73 -3.20 -11.69
N VAL A 312 -4.25 -4.23 -12.41
CA VAL A 312 -5.13 -5.14 -13.17
C VAL A 312 -6.14 -5.81 -12.23
N TRP A 313 -5.68 -6.29 -11.07
CA TRP A 313 -6.55 -6.91 -10.07
C TRP A 313 -7.63 -5.94 -9.58
N ASN A 314 -7.26 -4.69 -9.24
CA ASN A 314 -8.22 -3.68 -8.81
C ASN A 314 -9.30 -3.41 -9.87
N GLN A 315 -8.93 -3.32 -11.16
CA GLN A 315 -9.91 -3.10 -12.24
C GLN A 315 -10.90 -4.26 -12.35
N VAL A 316 -10.42 -5.50 -12.24
CA VAL A 316 -11.28 -6.69 -12.29
C VAL A 316 -12.15 -6.79 -11.06
N ALA A 317 -11.60 -6.57 -9.86
CA ALA A 317 -12.34 -6.57 -8.62
C ALA A 317 -13.46 -5.51 -8.66
N LYS A 318 -13.15 -4.30 -9.13
CA LYS A 318 -14.15 -3.24 -9.37
C LYS A 318 -15.23 -3.71 -10.32
N PHE A 319 -14.87 -4.31 -11.45
CA PHE A 319 -15.85 -4.85 -12.41
C PHE A 319 -16.73 -5.93 -11.77
N ARG A 320 -16.15 -6.90 -11.06
CA ARG A 320 -16.88 -7.98 -10.38
C ARG A 320 -17.85 -7.47 -9.32
N LEU A 321 -17.48 -6.41 -8.60
CA LEU A 321 -18.29 -5.81 -7.55
C LEU A 321 -19.39 -4.88 -8.07
N THR A 322 -19.16 -4.18 -9.19
CA THR A 322 -20.07 -3.12 -9.67
C THR A 322 -20.91 -3.53 -10.87
N SER A 323 -20.44 -4.44 -11.72
CA SER A 323 -21.13 -4.82 -12.97
C SER A 323 -21.89 -6.13 -12.85
N MET A 324 -21.49 -7.02 -11.93
CA MET A 324 -22.15 -8.31 -11.73
C MET A 324 -23.16 -8.28 -10.56
N LEU A 325 -23.07 -7.30 -9.65
CA LEU A 325 -24.07 -6.94 -8.62
C LEU A 325 -24.76 -8.12 -7.92
N THR A 326 -23.98 -9.08 -7.40
CA THR A 326 -24.51 -10.19 -6.60
C THR A 326 -23.82 -10.28 -5.24
N GLU A 327 -24.59 -10.61 -4.19
CA GLU A 327 -24.07 -10.91 -2.84
C GLU A 327 -23.50 -12.34 -2.71
N HIS A 328 -23.58 -13.13 -3.78
CA HIS A 328 -23.16 -14.52 -3.84
C HIS A 328 -22.20 -14.73 -5.01
N ALA A 329 -21.40 -15.79 -4.92
CA ALA A 329 -20.57 -16.24 -6.02
C ALA A 329 -21.44 -16.65 -7.21
N VAL A 330 -20.95 -16.37 -8.42
CA VAL A 330 -21.63 -16.77 -9.66
C VAL A 330 -20.87 -17.91 -10.33
N GLU A 331 -21.50 -18.53 -11.31
CA GLU A 331 -20.85 -19.57 -12.12
C GLU A 331 -19.50 -19.09 -12.65
N GLY A 332 -18.49 -19.95 -12.56
CA GLY A 332 -17.14 -19.67 -13.01
C GLY A 332 -16.28 -18.85 -12.04
N ASP A 333 -16.82 -18.30 -10.94
CA ASP A 333 -16.01 -17.68 -9.89
C ASP A 333 -15.12 -18.73 -9.21
N TRP A 334 -13.96 -18.31 -8.71
CA TRP A 334 -13.18 -19.09 -7.77
C TRP A 334 -13.63 -18.81 -6.34
N VAL A 335 -13.73 -19.83 -5.50
CA VAL A 335 -14.11 -19.70 -4.10
C VAL A 335 -13.18 -20.46 -3.18
N LEU A 336 -12.93 -19.89 -1.99
CA LEU A 336 -12.22 -20.54 -0.89
C LEU A 336 -13.19 -21.43 -0.08
N LEU A 337 -12.89 -22.72 -0.01
CA LEU A 337 -13.62 -23.68 0.80
C LEU A 337 -13.09 -23.72 2.24
N ASP A 338 -13.90 -24.29 3.12
CA ASP A 338 -13.48 -24.61 4.48
C ASP A 338 -12.33 -25.64 4.40
N GLY A 339 -11.24 -25.38 5.12
CA GLY A 339 -10.00 -26.15 4.99
C GLY A 339 -8.99 -25.60 3.98
N GLY A 340 -9.29 -24.47 3.32
CA GLY A 340 -8.31 -23.71 2.54
C GLY A 340 -8.15 -24.13 1.08
N SER A 341 -8.93 -25.10 0.60
CA SER A 341 -8.92 -25.48 -0.82
C SER A 341 -9.68 -24.48 -1.69
N VAL A 342 -9.27 -24.35 -2.95
CA VAL A 342 -9.88 -23.43 -3.92
C VAL A 342 -10.62 -24.25 -4.98
N THR A 343 -11.86 -23.87 -5.28
CA THR A 343 -12.65 -24.53 -6.32
C THR A 343 -13.40 -23.52 -7.18
N ARG A 344 -13.79 -23.95 -8.38
CA ARG A 344 -14.56 -23.13 -9.31
C ARG A 344 -16.04 -23.42 -9.17
N VAL A 345 -16.85 -22.38 -9.09
CA VAL A 345 -18.29 -22.48 -8.88
C VAL A 345 -19.00 -23.01 -10.12
N THR A 346 -19.79 -24.07 -9.95
CA THR A 346 -20.61 -24.66 -11.02
C THR A 346 -21.95 -23.93 -11.20
N SER A 347 -22.63 -24.12 -12.34
CA SER A 347 -23.96 -23.52 -12.58
C SER A 347 -25.03 -24.00 -11.59
N ARG A 348 -24.88 -25.20 -11.01
CA ARG A 348 -25.79 -25.71 -9.97
C ARG A 348 -25.60 -24.94 -8.65
N GLU A 349 -24.36 -24.75 -8.24
CA GLU A 349 -24.01 -24.07 -6.98
C GLU A 349 -24.28 -22.57 -7.02
N ALA A 350 -24.09 -21.95 -8.20
CA ALA A 350 -24.47 -20.57 -8.44
C ALA A 350 -25.99 -20.37 -8.32
N ARG A 351 -26.79 -21.27 -8.91
CA ARG A 351 -28.27 -21.24 -8.82
C ARG A 351 -28.77 -21.41 -7.39
N SER A 352 -28.13 -22.29 -6.62
CA SER A 352 -28.47 -22.49 -5.21
C SER A 352 -27.87 -21.44 -4.27
N LYS A 353 -27.15 -20.43 -4.79
CA LYS A 353 -26.47 -19.39 -4.00
C LYS A 353 -25.58 -19.98 -2.89
N LYS A 354 -24.90 -21.09 -3.17
CA LYS A 354 -24.18 -21.88 -2.17
C LYS A 354 -23.08 -21.10 -1.45
N TYR A 355 -22.37 -20.23 -2.17
CA TYR A 355 -21.22 -19.51 -1.65
C TYR A 355 -21.49 -18.01 -1.59
N PRO A 356 -21.25 -17.34 -0.45
CA PRO A 356 -21.36 -15.89 -0.35
C PRO A 356 -20.20 -15.21 -1.08
N LEU A 357 -20.37 -13.92 -1.40
CA LEU A 357 -19.34 -13.09 -2.05
C LEU A 357 -18.02 -13.05 -1.27
N SER A 358 -18.08 -13.19 0.06
CA SER A 358 -16.91 -13.23 0.95
C SER A 358 -15.95 -14.38 0.68
N ARG A 359 -16.40 -15.46 0.04
CA ARG A 359 -15.55 -16.59 -0.37
C ARG A 359 -14.92 -16.39 -1.74
N VAL A 360 -15.37 -15.41 -2.53
CA VAL A 360 -14.90 -15.21 -3.90
C VAL A 360 -13.45 -14.76 -3.92
N LEU A 361 -12.69 -15.44 -4.76
CA LEU A 361 -11.28 -15.19 -5.02
C LEU A 361 -11.11 -14.70 -6.46
N LEU A 362 -10.14 -13.82 -6.66
CA LEU A 362 -9.68 -13.40 -7.98
C LEU A 362 -8.18 -13.67 -8.11
N PRO A 363 -7.71 -14.27 -9.22
CA PRO A 363 -6.29 -14.43 -9.48
C PRO A 363 -5.58 -13.09 -9.42
N ILE A 364 -4.53 -12.99 -8.61
CA ILE A 364 -3.57 -11.90 -8.75
C ILE A 364 -2.90 -12.13 -10.10
N CYS A 365 -2.76 -11.07 -10.91
CA CYS A 365 -2.23 -11.21 -12.26
C CYS A 365 -0.68 -11.37 -12.41
N PRO A 366 0.10 -11.93 -11.45
CA PRO A 366 1.45 -12.41 -11.73
C PRO A 366 1.60 -13.92 -11.52
N THR A 367 2.13 -14.60 -12.53
CA THR A 367 3.37 -15.39 -12.54
C THR A 367 3.37 -16.24 -13.81
N SER A 368 4.47 -16.92 -14.14
CA SER A 368 4.46 -18.07 -15.05
C SER A 368 3.58 -19.23 -14.55
N GLU A 369 2.86 -19.06 -13.43
CA GLU A 369 2.07 -20.10 -12.76
C GLU A 369 0.56 -19.86 -12.90
N VAL A 370 0.12 -18.68 -13.37
CA VAL A 370 -1.31 -18.40 -13.65
C VAL A 370 -1.56 -18.65 -15.13
N GLU A 371 -2.14 -19.80 -15.43
CA GLU A 371 -2.47 -20.22 -16.78
C GLU A 371 -3.84 -19.68 -17.22
N PRO A 372 -4.18 -19.68 -18.53
CA PRO A 372 -5.49 -19.24 -19.01
C PRO A 372 -6.67 -19.92 -18.31
N GLN A 373 -6.53 -21.19 -17.90
CA GLN A 373 -7.54 -21.91 -17.13
C GLN A 373 -7.74 -21.38 -15.71
N ASP A 374 -6.77 -20.67 -15.13
CA ASP A 374 -6.87 -20.16 -13.75
C ASP A 374 -7.71 -18.88 -13.66
N TYR A 375 -8.08 -18.27 -14.80
CA TYR A 375 -9.02 -17.16 -14.80
C TYR A 375 -10.46 -17.62 -14.54
N PRO A 376 -11.32 -16.78 -13.93
CA PRO A 376 -12.74 -17.09 -13.76
C PRO A 376 -13.40 -17.41 -15.11
N LEU A 377 -14.37 -18.33 -15.16
CA LEU A 377 -15.12 -18.63 -16.40
C LEU A 377 -16.39 -17.79 -16.52
N ASN A 378 -16.25 -16.48 -16.36
CA ASN A 378 -17.35 -15.54 -16.43
C ASN A 378 -16.90 -14.17 -16.96
N ALA A 379 -17.78 -13.17 -16.87
CA ALA A 379 -17.51 -11.83 -17.38
C ALA A 379 -16.27 -11.16 -16.75
N ALA A 380 -15.83 -11.58 -15.56
CA ALA A 380 -14.61 -11.07 -14.94
C ALA A 380 -13.35 -11.41 -15.74
N ALA A 381 -13.33 -12.53 -16.49
CA ALA A 381 -12.22 -12.89 -17.38
C ALA A 381 -11.97 -11.81 -18.44
N PHE A 382 -13.05 -11.26 -19.01
CA PHE A 382 -12.96 -10.20 -20.01
C PHE A 382 -12.37 -8.91 -19.42
N ALA A 383 -12.66 -8.63 -18.15
CA ALA A 383 -12.11 -7.48 -17.46
C ALA A 383 -10.57 -7.58 -17.29
N TYR A 384 -10.00 -8.79 -17.14
CA TYR A 384 -8.54 -8.96 -17.13
C TYR A 384 -7.93 -8.55 -18.47
N THR A 385 -8.47 -9.06 -19.57
CA THR A 385 -8.00 -8.71 -20.93
C THR A 385 -8.07 -7.21 -21.16
N LYS A 386 -9.21 -6.59 -20.85
CA LYS A 386 -9.37 -5.15 -21.04
C LYS A 386 -8.47 -4.31 -20.13
N ALA A 387 -8.30 -4.70 -18.86
CA ALA A 387 -7.39 -3.98 -17.95
C ALA A 387 -5.94 -4.02 -18.44
N ARG A 388 -5.50 -5.13 -19.05
CA ARG A 388 -4.17 -5.25 -19.68
C ARG A 388 -4.07 -4.41 -20.96
N GLU A 389 -5.08 -4.47 -21.83
CA GLU A 389 -5.16 -3.66 -23.05
C GLU A 389 -5.14 -2.16 -22.76
N ASN A 390 -5.75 -1.70 -21.68
CA ASN A 390 -5.71 -0.30 -21.26
C ASN A 390 -4.27 0.18 -20.93
N LEU A 391 -3.41 -0.73 -20.48
CA LEU A 391 -1.97 -0.47 -20.31
C LEU A 391 -1.18 -0.77 -21.59
N GLY A 392 -1.83 -1.17 -22.67
CA GLY A 392 -1.27 -1.68 -23.93
C GLY A 392 -0.41 -2.93 -23.75
N LEU A 393 -0.70 -3.75 -22.74
CA LEU A 393 0.00 -4.99 -22.44
C LEU A 393 -0.70 -6.18 -23.10
N LYS A 394 0.10 -7.19 -23.48
CA LYS A 394 -0.34 -8.49 -23.97
C LYS A 394 0.03 -9.57 -22.94
N ASP A 395 -0.60 -10.72 -23.03
CA ASP A 395 -0.34 -11.87 -22.15
C ASP A 395 1.13 -12.30 -22.20
N THR A 396 1.75 -12.26 -23.38
CA THR A 396 3.18 -12.56 -23.57
C THR A 396 4.10 -11.66 -22.75
N HIS A 397 3.72 -10.40 -22.50
CA HIS A 397 4.53 -9.50 -21.68
C HIS A 397 4.58 -9.94 -20.20
N PHE A 398 3.60 -10.71 -19.73
CA PHE A 398 3.57 -11.25 -18.38
C PHE A 398 4.32 -12.57 -18.28
N THR A 399 4.18 -13.45 -19.28
CA THR A 399 4.91 -14.74 -19.31
C THR A 399 6.42 -14.53 -19.48
N GLU A 400 6.83 -13.54 -20.28
CA GLU A 400 8.24 -13.18 -20.51
C GLU A 400 8.81 -12.22 -19.45
N ALA A 401 8.02 -11.87 -18.42
CA ALA A 401 8.44 -10.87 -17.43
C ALA A 401 9.72 -11.27 -16.68
N ALA A 402 9.91 -12.57 -16.40
CA ALA A 402 11.10 -13.07 -15.73
C ALA A 402 12.37 -12.90 -16.58
N GLU A 403 12.25 -13.03 -17.91
CA GLU A 403 13.36 -12.80 -18.84
C GLU A 403 13.71 -11.31 -18.92
N ARG A 404 12.68 -10.45 -18.98
CA ARG A 404 12.84 -8.99 -19.11
C ARG A 404 13.32 -8.30 -17.82
N ILE A 405 12.89 -8.79 -16.66
CA ILE A 405 13.24 -8.22 -15.36
C ILE A 405 14.53 -8.82 -14.80
N GLY A 406 14.81 -10.08 -15.15
CA GLY A 406 15.79 -10.96 -14.53
C GLY A 406 15.11 -12.00 -13.63
N ARG A 407 15.67 -13.22 -13.58
CA ARG A 407 15.19 -14.29 -12.68
C ARG A 407 15.48 -13.91 -11.24
N GLN A 408 14.43 -13.82 -10.41
CA GLN A 408 14.62 -13.67 -8.98
C GLN A 408 15.35 -14.93 -8.48
N GLU A 409 16.52 -14.79 -7.87
CA GLU A 409 17.07 -15.90 -7.08
C GLU A 409 16.00 -16.28 -6.06
N LYS A 410 15.52 -17.52 -6.13
CA LYS A 410 14.70 -18.09 -5.07
C LYS A 410 15.57 -18.00 -3.82
N SER A 411 15.26 -17.08 -2.92
CA SER A 411 16.02 -16.88 -1.71
C SER A 411 15.81 -18.08 -0.79
N GLY A 412 16.48 -19.21 -1.04
CA GLY A 412 16.41 -20.42 -0.21
C GLY A 412 14.98 -20.87 0.13
N GLU A 413 13.98 -20.53 -0.70
CA GLU A 413 12.61 -20.97 -0.50
C GLU A 413 12.52 -22.40 -1.03
N SER A 414 12.62 -23.37 -0.13
CA SER A 414 12.54 -24.80 -0.41
C SER A 414 11.23 -25.15 -1.12
N GLU A 415 11.24 -26.13 -2.01
CA GLU A 415 10.07 -26.59 -2.79
C GLU A 415 8.87 -27.03 -1.93
N GLN A 416 9.10 -27.37 -0.66
CA GLN A 416 8.04 -27.64 0.33
C GLN A 416 7.26 -26.37 0.76
N GLN A 417 7.77 -25.17 0.48
CA GLN A 417 7.11 -23.87 0.75
C GLN A 417 5.98 -23.53 -0.25
N GLN A 418 5.76 -24.37 -1.28
CA GLN A 418 4.64 -24.24 -2.23
C GLN A 418 3.35 -24.97 -1.79
N GLN A 419 3.39 -25.76 -0.71
CA GLN A 419 2.25 -26.60 -0.29
C GLN A 419 1.18 -25.90 0.56
N HIS A 420 1.35 -24.63 0.92
CA HIS A 420 0.25 -23.77 1.37
C HIS A 420 0.10 -22.63 0.37
N GLN A 421 -0.84 -22.74 -0.58
CA GLN A 421 -1.12 -21.73 -1.59
C GLN A 421 -2.06 -20.63 -1.07
N PRO A 422 -1.54 -19.40 -0.84
CA PRO A 422 -2.33 -18.19 -1.01
C PRO A 422 -1.66 -17.14 -1.94
N LEU A 423 -0.75 -17.55 -2.83
CA LEU A 423 -0.01 -16.61 -3.69
C LEU A 423 -0.72 -16.28 -5.02
N LEU A 424 -1.49 -17.22 -5.58
CA LEU A 424 -2.14 -17.03 -6.88
C LEU A 424 -3.44 -16.24 -6.78
N TYR A 425 -4.17 -16.38 -5.67
CA TYR A 425 -5.51 -15.85 -5.52
C TYR A 425 -5.58 -14.84 -4.38
N ARG A 426 -6.33 -13.75 -4.59
CA ARG A 426 -6.66 -12.77 -3.56
C ARG A 426 -8.16 -12.75 -3.31
N PRO A 427 -8.61 -12.78 -2.03
CA PRO A 427 -10.02 -12.59 -1.69
C PRO A 427 -10.57 -11.27 -2.21
N LEU A 428 -11.78 -11.29 -2.76
CA LEU A 428 -12.46 -10.09 -3.24
C LEU A 428 -12.88 -9.17 -2.08
N VAL A 429 -13.20 -9.76 -0.93
CA VAL A 429 -13.65 -9.06 0.28
C VAL A 429 -12.65 -9.28 1.41
N GLY A 430 -12.29 -8.19 2.08
CA GLY A 430 -11.46 -8.17 3.29
C GLY A 430 -12.33 -8.06 4.53
N PHE A 431 -11.97 -8.74 5.61
CA PHE A 431 -12.67 -8.64 6.88
C PHE A 431 -11.71 -8.13 7.96
N PRO A 432 -12.01 -6.98 8.59
CA PRO A 432 -11.32 -6.59 9.81
C PRO A 432 -11.75 -7.49 10.96
N THR A 433 -10.79 -8.03 11.69
CA THR A 433 -11.00 -8.83 12.90
C THR A 433 -10.57 -8.05 14.13
N GLU A 434 -10.94 -8.53 15.32
CA GLU A 434 -10.56 -7.90 16.61
C GLU A 434 -10.92 -6.40 16.66
N VAL A 435 -12.07 -6.03 16.10
CA VAL A 435 -12.49 -4.64 15.99
C VAL A 435 -12.89 -4.10 17.36
N GLN A 436 -12.25 -3.02 17.79
CA GLN A 436 -12.55 -2.28 19.01
C GLN A 436 -12.67 -0.80 18.66
N TRP A 437 -13.63 -0.10 19.24
CA TRP A 437 -13.81 1.33 18.98
C TRP A 437 -14.43 2.05 20.16
N ASP A 438 -14.18 3.36 20.24
CA ASP A 438 -14.86 4.26 21.14
C ASP A 438 -14.87 5.71 20.62
N LEU A 439 -15.84 6.48 21.12
CA LEU A 439 -15.85 7.93 20.98
C LEU A 439 -15.29 8.55 22.26
N VAL A 440 -14.21 9.32 22.10
CA VAL A 440 -13.54 10.01 23.20
C VAL A 440 -13.53 11.51 22.95
N THR A 441 -13.63 12.27 24.03
CA THR A 441 -13.46 13.73 23.96
C THR A 441 -12.03 14.06 24.32
N GLY A 442 -11.28 14.60 23.35
CA GLY A 442 -9.87 14.92 23.51
C GLY A 442 -9.61 16.41 23.27
N PRO A 443 -8.51 16.96 23.83
CA PRO A 443 -8.06 18.30 23.48
C PRO A 443 -7.65 18.37 22.01
N VAL A 444 -8.10 19.41 21.31
CA VAL A 444 -7.75 19.66 19.90
C VAL A 444 -6.23 19.75 19.76
N GLY A 445 -5.69 19.01 18.81
CA GLY A 445 -4.26 19.03 18.47
C GLY A 445 -3.35 18.22 19.39
N GLN A 446 -3.85 17.62 20.47
CA GLN A 446 -3.08 16.74 21.34
C GLN A 446 -3.25 15.25 20.99
N PRO A 447 -2.29 14.38 21.33
CA PRO A 447 -2.43 12.93 21.16
C PRO A 447 -3.64 12.38 21.92
N VAL A 448 -4.40 11.49 21.26
CA VAL A 448 -5.56 10.79 21.84
C VAL A 448 -5.29 9.27 21.94
N VAL A 449 -4.19 8.83 21.34
CA VAL A 449 -3.62 7.49 21.37
C VAL A 449 -2.12 7.60 21.60
N ALA A 450 -1.56 6.61 22.31
CA ALA A 450 -0.13 6.55 22.60
C ALA A 450 0.58 5.60 21.61
N THR A 451 1.75 6.00 21.13
CA THR A 451 2.67 5.08 20.43
C THR A 451 3.31 4.12 21.43
N ASP A 452 4.01 3.09 20.98
CA ASP A 452 4.63 2.12 21.90
C ASP A 452 5.68 2.78 22.79
N VAL A 453 6.42 3.74 22.25
CA VAL A 453 7.46 4.49 22.96
C VAL A 453 6.86 5.32 24.11
N VAL A 454 5.71 5.97 23.89
CA VAL A 454 4.99 6.71 24.96
C VAL A 454 4.28 5.74 25.91
N ARG A 455 3.57 4.75 25.37
CA ARG A 455 2.77 3.78 26.15
C ARG A 455 3.61 2.98 27.13
N ASN A 456 4.85 2.67 26.74
CA ASN A 456 5.79 1.89 27.56
C ASN A 456 6.76 2.77 28.35
N GLY A 457 6.56 4.10 28.39
CA GLY A 457 7.38 5.03 29.18
C GLY A 457 8.85 5.06 28.75
N LEU A 458 9.13 4.87 27.46
CA LEU A 458 10.50 4.84 26.91
C LEU A 458 11.05 6.24 26.64
N ILE A 459 10.18 7.24 26.62
CA ILE A 459 10.52 8.67 26.57
C ILE A 459 9.65 9.42 27.57
N ASP A 460 10.20 10.50 28.13
CA ASP A 460 9.47 11.41 29.02
C ASP A 460 8.55 12.32 28.18
N LEU A 461 7.35 11.81 27.87
CA LEU A 461 6.24 12.58 27.31
C LEU A 461 4.98 12.30 28.12
N ASP A 462 4.17 13.33 28.33
CA ASP A 462 2.88 13.18 29.00
C ASP A 462 2.02 12.15 28.22
N PRO A 463 1.56 11.07 28.87
CA PRO A 463 0.68 10.12 28.22
C PRO A 463 -0.66 10.80 27.87
N PRO A 464 -1.33 10.39 26.76
CA PRO A 464 -2.62 10.94 26.42
C PRO A 464 -3.62 10.71 27.58
N PRO A 465 -4.59 11.61 27.76
CA PRO A 465 -5.52 11.52 28.89
C PRO A 465 -6.25 10.17 28.88
N SER A 466 -6.16 9.45 30.00
CA SER A 466 -6.97 8.26 30.27
C SER A 466 -8.39 8.68 30.67
N ASN A 467 -9.37 7.81 30.43
CA ASN A 467 -10.77 8.11 30.74
C ASN A 467 -10.96 8.39 32.24
N GLY A 468 -11.19 9.66 32.60
CA GLY A 468 -11.81 10.09 33.85
C GLY A 468 -10.91 10.77 34.88
N ALA A 469 -10.98 12.11 34.98
CA ALA A 469 -11.18 12.88 36.21
C ALA A 469 -11.31 14.39 35.89
N PRO A 470 -12.27 15.13 36.49
CA PRO A 470 -12.38 16.57 36.31
C PRO A 470 -11.42 17.29 37.27
N GLY A 471 -10.36 17.91 36.74
CA GLY A 471 -9.39 18.63 37.55
C GLY A 471 -8.97 19.96 36.93
N GLY A 472 -9.35 21.07 37.60
CA GLY A 472 -8.64 22.35 37.55
C GLY A 472 -9.06 23.35 36.46
N ARG A 473 -9.58 24.50 36.92
CA ARG A 473 -9.86 25.70 36.10
C ARG A 473 -8.58 26.32 35.53
N LYS A 474 -8.13 25.84 34.37
CA LYS A 474 -7.46 26.66 33.35
C LYS A 474 -8.40 26.71 32.13
N ARG A 475 -8.38 27.81 31.35
CA ARG A 475 -9.19 27.95 30.12
C ARG A 475 -9.20 26.61 29.39
N SER A 476 -10.36 25.94 29.35
CA SER A 476 -10.44 24.58 28.84
C SER A 476 -9.94 24.60 27.39
N PRO A 477 -8.92 23.79 27.05
CA PRO A 477 -8.52 23.67 25.66
C PRO A 477 -9.75 23.27 24.85
N LYS A 478 -9.92 23.85 23.65
CA LYS A 478 -11.00 23.44 22.74
C LYS A 478 -10.95 21.91 22.65
N SER A 479 -12.07 21.26 22.96
CA SER A 479 -12.19 19.82 22.89
C SER A 479 -12.87 19.40 21.58
N GLU A 480 -12.52 18.22 21.11
CA GLU A 480 -13.12 17.60 19.94
C GLU A 480 -13.49 16.15 20.24
N THR A 481 -14.58 15.68 19.65
CA THR A 481 -14.94 14.26 19.66
C THR A 481 -14.09 13.53 18.64
N CYS A 482 -13.42 12.47 19.08
CA CYS A 482 -12.58 11.61 18.27
C CYS A 482 -13.12 10.19 18.27
N LEU A 483 -13.20 9.56 17.11
CA LEU A 483 -13.41 8.12 16.98
C LEU A 483 -12.05 7.44 17.00
N ARG A 484 -11.80 6.60 18.01
CA ARG A 484 -10.67 5.67 17.97
C ARG A 484 -11.17 4.32 17.51
N LEU A 485 -10.40 3.70 16.63
CA LEU A 485 -10.69 2.42 16.05
C LEU A 485 -9.42 1.58 16.05
N ARG A 486 -9.53 0.34 16.54
CA ARG A 486 -8.47 -0.66 16.50
C ARG A 486 -9.00 -1.90 15.81
N PHE A 487 -8.25 -2.47 14.89
CA PHE A 487 -8.64 -3.69 14.18
C PHE A 487 -7.42 -4.38 13.58
N THR A 488 -7.59 -5.64 13.23
CA THR A 488 -6.59 -6.48 12.61
C THR A 488 -7.00 -6.82 11.17
N LEU A 489 -6.04 -6.77 10.25
CA LEU A 489 -6.19 -7.32 8.90
C LEU A 489 -5.14 -8.41 8.70
N GLU A 490 -5.59 -9.62 8.42
CA GLU A 490 -4.72 -10.72 7.99
C GLU A 490 -4.11 -10.45 6.62
N LYS A 491 -2.97 -11.06 6.33
CA LYS A 491 -2.19 -10.83 5.10
C LYS A 491 -3.00 -11.00 3.81
N ALA A 492 -3.89 -11.99 3.74
CA ALA A 492 -4.76 -12.22 2.58
C ALA A 492 -5.84 -11.13 2.41
N HIS A 493 -6.28 -10.54 3.52
CA HIS A 493 -7.33 -9.51 3.59
C HIS A 493 -6.78 -8.08 3.74
N ASP A 494 -5.45 -7.91 3.71
CA ASP A 494 -4.80 -6.62 3.94
C ASP A 494 -4.94 -5.70 2.73
N CYS A 495 -6.07 -5.02 2.69
CA CYS A 495 -6.37 -3.88 1.82
C CYS A 495 -5.74 -2.56 2.35
N GLY A 496 -5.17 -2.58 3.56
CA GLY A 496 -4.67 -1.39 4.25
C GLY A 496 -5.73 -0.71 5.11
N GLY A 497 -5.35 -0.19 6.28
CA GLY A 497 -6.29 0.39 7.24
C GLY A 497 -7.12 1.56 6.70
N ARG A 498 -6.58 2.32 5.73
CA ARG A 498 -7.33 3.40 5.07
C ARG A 498 -8.50 2.92 4.21
N MET A 499 -8.45 1.70 3.67
CA MET A 499 -9.58 1.11 2.93
C MET A 499 -10.74 0.79 3.88
N VAL A 500 -10.43 0.36 5.10
CA VAL A 500 -11.45 0.14 6.16
C VAL A 500 -12.06 1.47 6.60
N LEU A 501 -11.23 2.49 6.84
CA LEU A 501 -11.71 3.84 7.16
C LEU A 501 -12.54 4.43 6.01
N ARG A 502 -12.18 4.18 4.76
CA ARG A 502 -12.97 4.58 3.58
C ARG A 502 -14.37 3.99 3.64
N GLU A 503 -14.50 2.69 3.92
CA GLU A 503 -15.79 2.03 4.01
C GLU A 503 -16.63 2.55 5.20
N ILE A 504 -16.01 2.74 6.37
CA ILE A 504 -16.70 3.27 7.55
C ILE A 504 -17.14 4.72 7.32
N LEU A 505 -16.25 5.58 6.84
CA LEU A 505 -16.52 7.02 6.71
C LEU A 505 -17.34 7.35 5.44
N GLN A 506 -17.44 6.43 4.49
CA GLN A 506 -18.01 6.64 3.14
C GLN A 506 -17.36 7.80 2.39
N ARG A 507 -16.06 7.95 2.57
CA ARG A 507 -15.24 9.02 2.00
C ARG A 507 -14.05 8.44 1.25
N PRO A 508 -13.64 9.05 0.13
CA PRO A 508 -12.50 8.58 -0.64
C PRO A 508 -11.18 8.81 0.11
N ILE A 509 -10.16 8.00 -0.21
CA ILE A 509 -8.89 7.97 0.54
C ILE A 509 -8.07 9.24 0.34
N HIS A 510 -8.17 9.91 -0.81
CA HIS A 510 -7.44 11.15 -1.04
C HIS A 510 -7.82 12.26 -0.04
N GLU A 511 -9.00 12.20 0.59
CA GLU A 511 -9.37 13.13 1.67
C GLU A 511 -8.69 12.82 3.01
N PHE A 512 -8.11 11.64 3.18
CA PHE A 512 -7.42 11.21 4.40
C PHE A 512 -5.92 11.53 4.36
N MET A 513 -5.40 11.87 3.18
CA MET A 513 -4.00 12.17 2.98
C MET A 513 -3.81 13.69 3.00
N PRO A 514 -3.03 14.25 3.94
CA PRO A 514 -2.80 15.69 3.98
C PRO A 514 -2.09 16.15 2.69
N ALA A 515 -2.35 17.38 2.23
CA ALA A 515 -1.80 17.90 0.97
C ALA A 515 -0.25 17.86 0.92
N SER A 516 0.42 18.03 2.07
CA SER A 516 1.87 17.90 2.22
C SER A 516 2.41 16.49 1.98
N SER A 517 1.55 15.46 1.94
CA SER A 517 1.92 14.07 1.62
C SER A 517 2.26 13.85 0.16
N LEU A 518 1.82 14.80 -0.67
CA LEU A 518 1.97 14.78 -2.12
C LEU A 518 3.00 15.80 -2.59
N GLY A 519 3.33 16.80 -1.75
CA GLY A 519 4.08 17.99 -2.16
C GLY A 519 5.57 18.01 -1.87
N ARG A 520 6.19 16.99 -1.26
CA ARG A 520 7.65 16.90 -1.20
C ARG A 520 8.16 15.46 -1.33
N GLN A 521 9.27 15.37 -2.08
CA GLN A 521 10.17 14.23 -2.28
C GLN A 521 9.76 13.21 -3.36
N ASP A 522 10.66 13.11 -4.34
CA ASP A 522 10.79 12.12 -5.42
C ASP A 522 10.92 10.66 -4.93
N LEU A 523 10.01 10.18 -4.09
CA LEU A 523 10.05 8.80 -3.63
C LEU A 523 9.35 7.84 -4.60
N LEU A 524 9.64 7.99 -5.90
CA LEU A 524 9.65 6.81 -6.75
C LEU A 524 10.61 5.75 -6.19
N PHE A 525 11.66 6.19 -5.46
CA PHE A 525 12.76 5.36 -4.97
C PHE A 525 13.27 5.67 -3.56
#